data_AF-A0A1G9JIY7-F1
#
_entry.id   AF-A0A1G9JIY7-F1
#
_cell.length_a   1.000
_cell.length_b   1.000
_cell.length_c   1.000
_cell.angle_alpha   90.00
_cell.angle_beta   90.00
_cell.angle_gamma   90.00
#
_symmetry.space_group_name_H-M   'P 1'
#
loop_
_entity.id
_entity.type
_entity.pdbx_description
1 polymer ?
#
loop_
_entity_poly.entity_id
_entity_poly.type
_entity_poly.pdbx_seq_one_letter_code
_entity_poly.pdbx_strand_id
1 'polypeptide(L)'
;MGTEAFYTTAAQVMPALVIAFGVEVAFVLQYLQHQRARAKQAGKQDLVAEADTSQEWMVMVAIGLAIVFIVGEVLAFLALGFGWFNVGMFIPIGICLLLMIGATLYVPILRVTLTATWDED
;
A
#
# COMPACT_ATOMS: atom_id res chain seq x y z
N MET A 1 3.60 -3.40 -30.20
CA MET A 1 2.35 -4.09 -29.81
C MET A 1 2.38 -4.58 -28.36
N GLY A 2 3.30 -5.43 -27.92
CA GLY A 2 3.29 -5.94 -26.54
C GLY A 2 3.51 -4.88 -25.43
N THR A 3 4.37 -3.89 -25.68
CA THR A 3 4.68 -2.82 -24.72
C THR A 3 3.56 -1.81 -24.55
N GLU A 4 2.93 -1.35 -25.65
CA GLU A 4 1.77 -0.46 -25.60
C GLU A 4 0.59 -1.06 -24.83
N ALA A 5 0.24 -2.32 -25.13
CA ALA A 5 -0.83 -3.02 -24.42
C ALA A 5 -0.55 -3.13 -22.91
N PHE A 6 0.72 -3.33 -22.53
CA PHE A 6 1.14 -3.33 -21.14
C PHE A 6 0.93 -1.96 -20.48
N TYR A 7 1.38 -0.86 -21.10
CA TYR A 7 1.22 0.48 -20.54
C TYR A 7 -0.26 0.87 -20.38
N THR A 8 -1.10 0.57 -21.37
CA THR A 8 -2.54 0.81 -21.29
C THR A 8 -3.18 0.02 -20.15
N THR A 9 -2.80 -1.26 -20.00
CA THR A 9 -3.31 -2.11 -18.91
C THR A 9 -2.83 -1.62 -17.55
N ALA A 10 -1.55 -1.28 -17.41
CA ALA A 10 -0.98 -0.76 -16.18
C ALA A 10 -1.70 0.52 -15.73
N ALA A 11 -1.93 1.48 -16.65
CA ALA A 11 -2.66 2.71 -16.38
C ALA A 11 -4.13 2.49 -15.95
N GLN A 12 -4.76 1.38 -16.37
CA GLN A 12 -6.11 1.03 -15.95
C GLN A 12 -6.15 0.32 -14.58
N VAL A 13 -5.14 -0.50 -14.30
CA VAL A 13 -5.11 -1.35 -13.09
C VAL A 13 -4.53 -0.60 -11.88
N MET A 14 -3.57 0.30 -12.09
CA MET A 14 -2.90 1.02 -10.99
C MET A 14 -3.88 1.83 -10.12
N PRO A 15 -4.86 2.59 -10.66
CA PRO A 15 -5.84 3.29 -9.83
C PRO A 15 -6.66 2.35 -8.95
N ALA A 16 -7.07 1.19 -9.48
CA ALA A 16 -7.83 0.19 -8.73
C ALA A 16 -6.99 -0.41 -7.58
N LEU A 17 -5.70 -0.69 -7.83
CA LEU A 17 -4.78 -1.18 -6.80
C LEU A 17 -4.55 -0.15 -5.68
N VAL A 18 -4.43 1.14 -6.01
CA VAL A 18 -4.33 2.21 -5.01
C VAL A 18 -5.57 2.29 -4.15
N ILE A 19 -6.75 2.22 -4.75
CA ILE A 19 -8.01 2.27 -3.99
C ILE A 19 -8.09 1.07 -3.05
N ALA A 20 -7.83 -0.15 -3.55
CA ALA A 20 -7.84 -1.36 -2.73
C ALA A 20 -6.83 -1.27 -1.57
N PHE A 21 -5.60 -0.84 -1.86
CA PHE A 21 -4.56 -0.65 -0.85
C PHE A 21 -4.95 0.41 0.19
N GLY A 22 -5.48 1.56 -0.23
CA GLY A 22 -5.90 2.64 0.66
C GLY A 22 -7.02 2.23 1.60
N VAL A 23 -7.98 1.44 1.10
CA VAL A 23 -9.07 0.87 1.92
C VAL A 23 -8.52 -0.10 2.97
N GLU A 24 -7.59 -0.99 2.60
CA GLU A 24 -6.98 -1.92 3.56
C GLU A 24 -6.15 -1.21 4.63
N VAL A 25 -5.34 -0.21 4.24
CA VAL A 25 -4.61 0.62 5.21
C VAL A 25 -5.57 1.33 6.16
N ALA A 26 -6.68 1.89 5.65
CA ALA A 26 -7.69 2.53 6.49
C ALA A 26 -8.31 1.55 7.50
N PHE A 27 -8.62 0.32 7.08
CA PHE A 27 -9.13 -0.72 7.99
C PHE A 27 -8.12 -1.07 9.09
N VAL A 28 -6.84 -1.24 8.76
CA VAL A 28 -5.83 -1.56 9.77
C VAL A 28 -5.60 -0.38 10.73
N LEU A 29 -5.59 0.87 10.24
CA LEU A 29 -5.46 2.05 11.08
C LEU A 29 -6.65 2.18 12.04
N GLN A 30 -7.87 1.94 11.54
CA GLN A 30 -9.08 1.96 12.36
C GLN A 30 -9.04 0.86 13.45
N TYR A 31 -8.53 -0.33 13.11
CA TYR A 31 -8.34 -1.42 14.07
C TYR A 31 -7.35 -1.04 15.18
N LEU A 32 -6.17 -0.52 14.82
CA LEU A 32 -5.15 -0.09 15.78
C LEU A 32 -5.64 1.04 16.71
N GLN A 33 -6.38 2.00 16.16
CA GLN A 33 -6.98 3.08 16.97
C GLN A 33 -7.98 2.56 18.01
N HIS A 34 -8.79 1.56 17.63
CA HIS A 34 -9.75 0.94 18.53
C HIS A 34 -9.05 0.15 19.64
N GLN A 35 -8.00 -0.61 19.30
CA GLN A 35 -7.20 -1.33 20.29
C GLN A 35 -6.47 -0.38 21.24
N ARG A 36 -5.91 0.72 20.72
CA ARG A 36 -5.30 1.78 21.52
C ARG A 36 -6.28 2.36 22.55
N ALA A 37 -7.52 2.61 22.15
CA ALA A 37 -8.55 3.13 23.06
C ALA A 37 -8.86 2.13 24.19
N ARG A 38 -8.94 0.83 23.89
CA ARG A 38 -9.14 -0.24 24.87
C ARG A 38 -7.95 -0.37 25.83
N ALA A 39 -6.73 -0.41 25.31
CA ALA A 39 -5.52 -0.50 26.11
C ALA A 39 -5.37 0.69 27.08
N LYS A 40 -5.72 1.90 26.61
CA LYS A 40 -5.73 3.11 27.45
C LYS A 40 -6.76 3.03 28.59
N GLN A 41 -7.95 2.46 28.34
CA GLN A 41 -8.96 2.24 29.37
C GLN A 41 -8.52 1.16 30.38
N ALA A 42 -7.80 0.14 29.93
CA ALA A 42 -7.27 -0.93 30.76
C ALA A 42 -5.99 -0.53 31.53
N GLY A 43 -5.44 0.67 31.31
CA GLY A 43 -4.19 1.12 31.93
C GLY A 43 -2.93 0.40 31.43
N LYS A 44 -3.02 -0.36 30.33
CA LYS A 44 -1.91 -1.10 29.73
C LYS A 44 -1.08 -0.17 28.82
N GLN A 45 -0.11 0.55 29.40
CA GLN A 45 0.70 1.53 28.67
C GLN A 45 1.58 0.90 27.57
N ASP A 46 2.07 -0.31 27.78
CA ASP A 46 2.94 -1.00 26.82
C ASP A 46 2.21 -1.28 25.49
N LEU A 47 0.96 -1.74 25.57
CA LEU A 47 0.10 -1.98 24.41
C LEU A 47 -0.25 -0.69 23.65
N VAL A 48 -0.35 0.45 24.35
CA VAL A 48 -0.56 1.75 23.70
C VAL A 48 0.67 2.16 22.90
N ALA A 49 1.88 1.95 23.44
CA ALA A 49 3.13 2.25 22.76
C ALA A 49 3.37 1.35 21.53
N GLU A 50 2.99 0.07 21.64
CA GLU A 50 3.05 -0.88 20.52
C GLU A 50 2.08 -0.50 19.38
N ALA A 51 0.85 -0.12 19.73
CA ALA A 51 -0.14 0.35 18.75
C ALA A 51 0.31 1.65 18.06
N ASP A 52 0.90 2.59 18.81
CA ASP A 52 1.42 3.85 18.26
C ASP A 52 2.59 3.60 17.29
N THR A 53 3.51 2.69 17.66
CA THR A 53 4.65 2.31 16.80
C THR A 53 4.16 1.64 15.52
N SER A 54 3.22 0.69 15.63
CA SER A 54 2.63 -0.01 14.48
C SER A 54 1.89 0.95 13.55
N GLN A 55 1.18 1.93 14.12
CA GLN A 55 0.49 2.97 13.37
C GLN A 55 1.48 3.84 12.59
N GLU A 56 2.57 4.30 13.21
CA GLU A 56 3.60 5.12 12.55
C GLU A 56 4.26 4.38 11.38
N TRP A 57 4.61 3.10 11.57
CA TRP A 57 5.14 2.25 10.52
C TRP A 57 4.21 2.12 9.32
N MET A 58 2.92 1.88 9.56
CA MET A 58 1.94 1.80 8.46
C MET A 58 1.78 3.10 7.70
N VAL A 59 1.81 4.24 8.40
CA VAL A 59 1.75 5.56 7.75
C VAL A 59 2.97 5.76 6.86
N MET A 60 4.18 5.42 7.33
CA MET A 60 5.39 5.47 6.51
C MET A 60 5.29 4.58 5.26
N VAL A 61 4.80 3.34 5.41
CA VAL A 61 4.60 2.41 4.28
C VAL A 61 3.59 2.98 3.28
N ALA A 62 2.47 3.54 3.75
CA ALA A 62 1.46 4.13 2.89
C ALA A 62 1.99 5.35 2.12
N ILE A 63 2.76 6.22 2.77
CA ILE A 63 3.42 7.36 2.10
C ILE A 63 4.43 6.88 1.05
N GLY A 64 5.27 5.90 1.40
CA GLY A 64 6.25 5.34 0.47
C GLY A 64 5.60 4.76 -0.78
N LEU A 65 4.50 4.02 -0.63
CA LEU A 65 3.77 3.46 -1.76
C LEU A 65 3.01 4.50 -2.58
N ALA A 66 2.49 5.56 -1.95
CA ALA A 66 1.90 6.68 -2.67
C ALA A 66 2.94 7.36 -3.58
N ILE A 67 4.19 7.51 -3.12
CA ILE A 67 5.29 8.05 -3.95
C ILE A 67 5.58 7.09 -5.12
N VAL A 68 5.68 5.78 -4.88
CA VAL A 68 5.91 4.78 -5.92
C VAL A 68 4.80 4.82 -6.98
N PHE A 69 3.54 4.93 -6.56
CA PHE A 69 2.39 5.08 -7.46
C PHE A 69 2.49 6.35 -8.29
N ILE A 70 2.72 7.51 -7.69
CA ILE A 70 2.84 8.79 -8.41
C ILE A 70 3.96 8.70 -9.46
N VAL A 71 5.11 8.14 -9.09
CA VAL A 71 6.23 7.93 -10.02
C VAL A 71 5.83 6.99 -11.16
N GLY A 72 5.20 5.87 -10.86
CA GLY A 72 4.71 4.90 -11.84
C GLY A 72 3.72 5.52 -12.84
N GLU A 73 2.74 6.29 -12.35
CA GLU A 73 1.75 6.99 -13.15
C GLU A 73 2.36 8.07 -14.03
N VAL A 74 3.26 8.91 -13.48
CA VAL A 74 3.95 9.94 -14.28
C VAL A 74 4.77 9.29 -15.39
N LEU A 75 5.49 8.21 -15.10
CA LEU A 75 6.24 7.49 -16.12
C LEU A 75 5.33 6.86 -17.18
N ALA A 76 4.20 6.27 -16.77
CA ALA A 76 3.22 5.69 -17.69
C ALA A 76 2.58 6.76 -18.58
N PHE A 77 2.22 7.90 -18.01
CA PHE A 77 1.69 9.05 -18.73
C PHE A 77 2.69 9.61 -19.74
N LEU A 78 3.96 9.77 -19.35
CA LEU A 78 5.02 10.20 -20.25
C LEU A 78 5.26 9.18 -21.37
N ALA A 79 5.26 7.88 -21.06
CA ALA A 79 5.43 6.83 -22.04
C ALA A 79 4.29 6.83 -23.08
N LEU A 80 3.03 6.94 -22.64
CA LEU A 80 1.86 7.02 -23.51
C LEU A 80 1.79 8.34 -24.30
N GLY A 81 2.05 9.47 -23.66
CA GLY A 81 1.91 10.80 -24.25
C GLY A 81 2.99 11.16 -25.28
N PHE A 82 4.22 10.69 -25.08
CA PHE A 82 5.34 10.92 -26.00
C PHE A 82 5.64 9.73 -26.92
N GLY A 83 4.88 8.64 -26.83
CA GLY A 83 5.09 7.42 -27.62
C GLY A 83 6.40 6.70 -27.30
N TRP A 84 6.96 6.90 -26.09
CA TRP A 84 8.22 6.32 -25.65
C TRP A 84 8.02 4.88 -25.17
N PHE A 85 7.64 4.00 -26.10
CA PHE A 85 7.38 2.58 -25.84
C PHE A 85 8.65 1.72 -25.89
N ASN A 86 9.71 2.17 -25.22
CA ASN A 86 10.98 1.43 -25.16
C ASN A 86 11.08 0.56 -23.89
N VAL A 87 11.98 -0.42 -23.91
CA VAL A 87 12.20 -1.36 -22.79
C VAL A 87 12.72 -0.65 -21.53
N GLY A 88 13.38 0.50 -21.70
CA GLY A 88 13.89 1.31 -20.58
C GLY A 88 12.78 1.88 -19.70
N MET A 89 11.60 2.18 -20.25
CA MET A 89 10.42 2.63 -19.51
C MET A 89 9.58 1.47 -18.96
N PHE A 90 9.68 0.29 -19.58
CA PHE A 90 8.92 -0.89 -19.18
C PHE A 90 9.33 -1.40 -17.80
N ILE A 91 10.65 -1.47 -17.56
CA ILE A 91 11.22 -1.97 -16.30
C ILE A 91 10.76 -1.15 -15.08
N PRO A 92 10.92 0.18 -15.03
CA PRO A 92 10.51 0.96 -13.86
C PRO A 92 9.00 0.91 -13.62
N ILE A 93 8.17 0.96 -14.67
CA ILE A 93 6.71 0.85 -14.56
C ILE A 93 6.30 -0.54 -14.04
N GLY A 94 6.93 -1.60 -14.55
CA GLY A 94 6.74 -2.96 -14.06
C GLY A 94 7.13 -3.15 -12.61
N ILE A 95 8.26 -2.55 -12.17
CA ILE A 95 8.68 -2.58 -10.77
C ILE A 95 7.66 -1.86 -9.88
N CYS A 96 7.19 -0.67 -10.29
CA CYS A 96 6.15 0.05 -9.54
C CYS A 96 4.88 -0.79 -9.41
N LEU A 97 4.44 -1.42 -10.50
CA LEU A 97 3.28 -2.31 -10.50
C LEU A 97 3.45 -3.50 -9.55
N LEU A 98 4.61 -4.17 -9.59
CA LEU A 98 4.90 -5.32 -8.72
C LEU A 98 4.96 -4.93 -7.25
N LEU A 99 5.56 -3.78 -6.92
CA LEU A 99 5.59 -3.26 -5.55
C LEU A 99 4.17 -2.95 -5.05
N MET A 100 3.35 -2.32 -5.89
CA MET A 100 1.95 -2.04 -5.57
C MET A 100 1.15 -3.34 -5.33
N ILE A 101 1.26 -4.32 -6.23
CA ILE A 101 0.60 -5.63 -6.07
C ILE A 101 1.08 -6.31 -4.79
N GLY A 102 2.39 -6.37 -4.56
CA GLY A 102 2.98 -6.97 -3.37
C GLY A 102 2.46 -6.32 -2.09
N ALA A 103 2.38 -4.99 -2.05
CA ALA A 103 1.84 -4.26 -0.91
C ALA A 103 0.33 -4.50 -0.72
N THR A 104 -0.46 -4.48 -1.78
CA THR A 104 -1.91 -4.78 -1.73
C THR A 104 -2.18 -6.19 -1.21
N LEU A 105 -1.31 -7.16 -1.51
CA LEU A 105 -1.44 -8.52 -0.98
C LEU A 105 -0.90 -8.67 0.45
N TYR A 106 0.14 -7.91 0.82
CA TYR A 106 0.80 -8.02 2.11
C TYR A 106 -0.01 -7.37 3.26
N VAL A 107 -0.66 -6.24 3.02
CA VAL A 107 -1.43 -5.53 4.06
C VAL A 107 -2.59 -6.37 4.64
N PRO A 108 -3.41 -7.09 3.84
CA PRO A 108 -4.43 -7.98 4.37
C PRO A 108 -3.86 -9.09 5.26
N ILE A 109 -2.70 -9.65 4.91
CA ILE A 109 -2.01 -10.66 5.72
C ILE A 109 -1.62 -10.05 7.06
N LEU A 110 -1.04 -8.84 7.03
CA LEU A 110 -0.61 -8.13 8.22
C LEU A 110 -1.80 -7.81 9.15
N ARG A 111 -2.95 -7.43 8.57
CA ARG A 111 -4.22 -7.27 9.29
C ARG A 111 -4.62 -8.54 10.01
N VAL A 112 -4.66 -9.68 9.31
CA VAL A 112 -5.07 -10.98 9.89
C VAL A 112 -4.13 -11.37 11.03
N THR A 113 -2.82 -11.21 10.85
CA THR A 113 -1.83 -11.49 11.89
C THR A 113 -2.01 -10.59 13.11
N LEU A 114 -2.19 -9.28 12.92
CA LEU A 114 -2.42 -8.33 14.02
C LEU A 114 -3.75 -8.59 14.76
N THR A 115 -4.78 -9.06 14.07
CA THR A 115 -6.02 -9.47 14.73
C THR A 115 -5.83 -10.73 15.57
N ALA A 116 -5.08 -11.71 15.06
CA ALA A 116 -4.84 -12.96 15.79
C ALA A 116 -4.03 -12.74 17.07
N THR A 117 -3.00 -11.89 17.05
CA THR A 117 -2.14 -11.68 18.22
C THR A 117 -2.85 -10.95 19.37
N TRP A 118 -3.75 -10.02 19.06
CA TRP A 118 -4.45 -9.22 20.09
C TRP A 118 -5.71 -9.88 20.66
N ASP A 119 -6.22 -10.94 20.02
CA ASP A 119 -7.37 -11.71 20.54
C ASP A 119 -6.94 -12.82 21.52
N GLU A 120 -5.64 -13.15 21.60
CA GLU A 120 -5.09 -14.15 22.53
C GLU A 120 -4.75 -13.59 23.94
N ASP A 121 -4.73 -12.26 24.11
CA ASP A 121 -4.32 -11.52 25.34
C ASP A 121 -5.47 -10.79 26.09
#